data_AF-A0A1M7F621-F1
#
_entry.id   AF-A0A1M7F621-F1
#
_cell.length_a   1.000
_cell.length_b   1.000
_cell.length_c   1.000
_cell.angle_alpha   90.00
_cell.angle_beta   90.00
_cell.angle_gamma   90.00
#
_symmetry.space_group_name_H-M   'P 1'
#
loop_
_entity.id
_entity.type
_entity.pdbx_description
1 polymer ?
#
loop_
_entity_poly.entity_id
_entity_poly.type
_entity_poly.pdbx_seq_one_letter_code
_entity_poly.pdbx_strand_id
1 'polypeptide(L)'
;MNRDALTTTVPRPGGSEIIVVKLPQGGAPSRWLAQRIISAVRSKVSLARMELDVVVLDGEPENQPAMFGSSSAAENFVRGIAPQLNSWRWQPISLDK
;
A
#
# COMPACT_ATOMS: atom_id res chain seq x y z
N MET A 1 -3.09 3.55 19.15
CA MET A 1 -2.12 2.47 18.84
C MET A 1 -1.42 2.97 17.60
N ASN A 2 -0.25 3.60 17.73
CA ASN A 2 0.49 4.16 16.59
C ASN A 2 0.66 3.04 15.57
N ARG A 3 -0.07 3.12 14.46
CA ARG A 3 0.11 2.20 13.34
C ARG A 3 1.14 2.83 12.43
N ASP A 4 2.40 2.58 12.76
CA ASP A 4 3.53 2.95 11.92
C ASP A 4 3.41 2.16 10.62
N ALA A 5 3.31 2.90 9.51
CA ALA A 5 3.25 2.32 8.19
C ALA A 5 4.26 3.04 7.30
N LEU A 6 4.72 2.34 6.27
CA LEU A 6 5.55 2.91 5.23
C LEU A 6 4.72 3.01 3.95
N THR A 7 4.99 4.03 3.15
CA THR A 7 4.33 4.21 1.86
C THR A 7 5.36 4.47 0.77
N THR A 8 5.06 4.04 -0.44
CA THR A 8 5.79 4.45 -1.64
C THR A 8 4.81 4.55 -2.80
N THR A 9 5.21 5.23 -3.86
CA THR A 9 4.40 5.37 -5.07
C THR A 9 5.09 4.63 -6.20
N VAL A 10 4.40 3.67 -6.80
CA VAL A 10 4.92 2.90 -7.93
C VAL A 10 4.19 3.32 -9.23
N PRO A 11 4.93 3.61 -10.31
CA PRO A 11 4.34 3.93 -11.60
C PRO A 11 3.85 2.65 -12.27
N ARG A 12 2.64 2.70 -12.85
CA ARG A 12 2.13 1.68 -13.76
C ARG A 12 2.50 2.01 -15.20
N PRO A 13 2.68 0.98 -16.05
CA PRO A 13 2.65 1.15 -17.50
C PRO A 13 1.34 1.85 -17.91
N GLY A 14 1.44 2.93 -18.69
CA GLY A 14 0.27 3.75 -19.07
C GLY A 14 0.09 5.04 -18.27
N GLY A 15 1.02 5.37 -17.35
CA GLY A 15 1.11 6.71 -16.75
C GLY A 15 0.29 6.94 -15.49
N SER A 16 -0.43 5.93 -14.99
CA SER A 16 -1.07 5.99 -13.67
C SER A 16 -0.10 5.55 -12.57
N GLU A 17 -0.34 5.95 -11.34
CA GLU A 17 0.45 5.54 -10.17
C GLU A 17 -0.38 4.64 -9.23
N ILE A 18 0.30 3.88 -8.38
CA ILE A 18 -0.27 3.13 -7.26
C ILE A 18 0.46 3.53 -5.99
N ILE A 19 -0.29 3.80 -4.92
CA ILE A 19 0.27 3.99 -3.59
C ILE A 19 0.38 2.61 -2.94
N VAL A 20 1.60 2.20 -2.61
CA VAL A 20 1.85 0.95 -1.88
C VAL A 20 2.08 1.30 -0.43
N VAL A 21 1.40 0.60 0.47
CA VAL A 21 1.48 0.75 1.92
C VAL A 21 2.11 -0.53 2.46
N LYS A 22 3.24 -0.44 3.16
CA LYS A 22 3.85 -1.56 3.87
C LYS A 22 3.55 -1.46 5.36
N LEU A 23 3.05 -2.55 5.92
CA LEU A 23 2.80 -2.73 7.33
C LEU A 23 3.71 -3.82 7.90
N PRO A 24 4.04 -3.76 9.21
CA PRO A 24 4.62 -4.91 9.89
C PRO A 24 3.68 -6.11 9.79
N GLN A 25 4.25 -7.32 9.81
CA GLN A 25 3.49 -8.57 9.72
C GLN A 25 2.40 -8.65 10.80
N GLY A 26 1.17 -8.96 10.38
CA GLY A 26 -0.02 -8.97 11.23
C GLY A 26 -0.68 -7.59 11.38
N GLY A 27 -0.23 -6.58 10.63
CA GLY A 27 -0.80 -5.23 10.64
C GLY A 27 -2.13 -5.13 9.89
N ALA A 28 -2.37 -6.02 8.93
CA ALA A 28 -3.63 -6.10 8.17
C ALA A 28 -3.96 -7.54 7.74
N PRO A 29 -4.27 -8.44 8.69
CA PRO A 29 -4.51 -9.86 8.40
C PRO A 29 -5.81 -10.13 7.61
N SER A 30 -6.56 -9.09 7.24
CA SER A 30 -7.83 -9.22 6.51
C SER A 30 -8.08 -8.05 5.57
N ARG A 31 -8.87 -8.33 4.53
CA ARG A 31 -9.33 -7.32 3.57
C ARG A 31 -10.07 -6.16 4.25
N TRP A 32 -10.88 -6.44 5.27
CA TRP A 32 -11.60 -5.40 6.02
C TRP A 32 -10.64 -4.43 6.74
N LEU A 33 -9.60 -4.95 7.41
CA LEU A 33 -8.59 -4.10 8.04
C LEU A 33 -7.79 -3.31 7.01
N ALA A 34 -7.42 -3.93 5.89
CA ALA A 34 -6.73 -3.25 4.81
C ALA A 34 -7.58 -2.09 4.23
N GLN A 35 -8.90 -2.26 4.07
CA GLN A 35 -9.79 -1.18 3.61
C GLN A 35 -9.82 0.03 4.55
N ARG A 36 -9.75 -0.20 5.87
CA ARG A 36 -9.61 0.89 6.85
C ARG A 36 -8.29 1.65 6.66
N ILE A 37 -7.21 0.92 6.36
CA ILE A 37 -5.89 1.50 6.13
C ILE A 37 -5.88 2.29 4.82
N ILE A 38 -6.46 1.75 3.75
CA ILE A 38 -6.64 2.45 2.47
C ILE A 38 -7.39 3.77 2.69
N SER A 39 -8.47 3.73 3.48
CA SER A 39 -9.24 4.93 3.81
C SER A 39 -8.41 5.97 4.60
N ALA A 40 -7.63 5.51 5.57
CA ALA A 40 -6.74 6.38 6.35
C ALA A 40 -5.65 7.02 5.47
N VAL A 41 -5.02 6.24 4.59
CA VAL A 41 -4.05 6.77 3.61
C VAL A 41 -4.71 7.79 2.68
N ARG A 42 -5.90 7.50 2.15
CA ARG A 42 -6.64 8.44 1.29
C ARG A 42 -6.98 9.76 1.96
N SER A 43 -7.20 9.77 3.28
CA SER A 43 -7.42 11.02 4.03
C SER A 43 -6.16 11.89 4.19
N LYS A 44 -4.97 11.35 3.90
CA LYS A 44 -3.67 12.01 4.11
C LYS A 44 -2.99 12.44 2.81
N VAL A 45 -3.52 12.04 1.66
CA VAL A 45 -2.96 12.40 0.35
C VAL A 45 -3.65 13.65 -0.21
N SER A 46 -2.97 14.38 -1.09
CA SER A 46 -3.56 15.49 -1.83
C SER A 46 -4.74 15.04 -2.69
N LEU A 47 -5.68 15.94 -2.97
CA LEU A 47 -6.85 15.67 -3.83
C LEU A 47 -6.48 15.00 -5.16
N ALA A 48 -5.41 15.45 -5.82
CA ALA A 48 -4.90 14.89 -7.07
C ALA A 48 -4.47 13.41 -7.00
N ARG A 49 -4.30 12.86 -5.78
CA ARG A 49 -3.88 11.48 -5.52
C ARG A 49 -4.99 10.62 -4.92
N MET A 50 -6.17 11.18 -4.63
CA MET A 50 -7.27 10.43 -4.00
C MET A 50 -7.84 9.33 -4.90
N GLU A 51 -7.73 9.51 -6.22
CA GLU A 51 -8.19 8.53 -7.22
C GLU A 51 -7.19 7.40 -7.45
N LEU A 52 -5.95 7.52 -6.96
CA LEU A 52 -4.95 6.49 -7.12
C LEU A 52 -5.39 5.19 -6.43
N ASP A 53 -5.04 4.08 -7.06
CA ASP A 53 -5.15 2.78 -6.43
C ASP A 53 -4.20 2.73 -5.23
N VAL A 54 -4.64 2.04 -4.19
CA VAL A 54 -3.85 1.82 -2.98
C VAL A 54 -3.75 0.32 -2.75
N VAL A 55 -2.54 -0.19 -2.51
CA VAL A 55 -2.29 -1.59 -2.18
C VAL A 55 -1.59 -1.66 -0.84
N VAL A 56 -2.15 -2.43 0.08
CA VAL A 56 -1.60 -2.71 1.40
C VAL A 56 -0.87 -4.04 1.37
N LEU A 57 0.39 -4.03 1.81
CA LEU A 57 1.23 -5.19 2.07
C LEU A 57 1.26 -5.43 3.59
N ASP A 58 0.82 -6.60 4.01
CA ASP A 58 0.98 -7.06 5.40
C ASP A 58 2.21 -7.96 5.50
N GLY A 59 3.32 -7.40 5.99
CA GLY A 59 4.63 -8.05 6.04
C GLY A 59 5.61 -7.55 4.97
N GLU A 60 6.77 -8.19 4.93
CA GLU A 60 7.86 -7.80 4.03
C GLU A 60 7.61 -8.29 2.59
N PRO A 61 7.92 -7.47 1.55
CA PRO A 61 7.67 -7.81 0.14
C PRO A 61 8.30 -9.13 -0.32
N GLU A 62 9.45 -9.51 0.25
CA GLU A 62 10.19 -10.74 -0.04
C GLU A 62 9.56 -12.01 0.53
N ASN A 63 8.73 -11.89 1.57
CA ASN A 63 8.16 -13.01 2.31
C ASN A 63 6.71 -13.32 1.90
N GLN A 64 6.36 -13.07 0.63
CA GLN A 64 5.01 -13.27 0.09
C GLN A 64 3.93 -12.65 0.99
N PRO A 65 3.93 -11.31 1.17
CA PRO A 65 3.02 -10.68 2.11
C PRO A 65 1.58 -10.86 1.66
N ALA A 66 0.65 -10.79 2.61
CA ALA A 66 -0.76 -10.65 2.25
C ALA A 66 -0.95 -9.29 1.57
N MET A 67 -1.59 -9.27 0.41
CA MET A 67 -1.81 -8.05 -0.37
C MET A 67 -3.29 -7.78 -0.54
N PHE A 68 -3.68 -6.54 -0.26
CA PHE A 68 -5.06 -6.10 -0.38
C PHE A 68 -5.09 -4.73 -1.03
N GLY A 69 -5.68 -4.65 -2.22
CA GLY A 69 -5.77 -3.43 -3.00
C GLY A 69 -7.19 -2.87 -3.08
N SER A 70 -7.28 -1.63 -3.54
CA SER A 70 -8.52 -1.01 -4.02
C SER A 70 -9.10 -1.72 -5.26
N SER A 71 -8.25 -2.37 -6.05
CA SER A 71 -8.64 -3.15 -7.23
C SER A 71 -7.76 -4.39 -7.40
N SER A 72 -8.33 -5.46 -7.98
CA SER A 72 -7.59 -6.69 -8.26
C SER A 72 -6.45 -6.46 -9.28
N ALA A 73 -6.61 -5.49 -10.18
CA ALA A 73 -5.57 -5.11 -11.13
C ALA A 73 -4.35 -4.51 -10.42
N ALA A 74 -4.56 -3.63 -9.45
CA ALA A 74 -3.47 -3.07 -8.64
C ALA A 74 -2.79 -4.14 -7.79
N GLU A 75 -3.55 -5.06 -7.19
CA GLU A 75 -2.99 -6.20 -6.45
C GLU A 75 -2.07 -7.05 -7.32
N ASN A 76 -2.55 -7.44 -8.51
CA ASN A 76 -1.76 -8.27 -9.44
C ASN A 76 -0.49 -7.56 -9.91
N PHE A 77 -0.58 -6.26 -10.20
CA PHE A 77 0.58 -5.48 -10.60
C PHE A 77 1.62 -5.42 -9.48
N VAL A 78 1.21 -5.02 -8.27
CA VAL A 78 2.11 -4.91 -7.12
C VAL A 78 2.71 -6.27 -6.76
N ARG A 79 1.94 -7.36 -6.90
CA ARG A 79 2.44 -8.73 -6.73
C ARG A 79 3.54 -9.08 -7.72
N GLY A 80 3.39 -8.67 -8.98
CA GLY A 80 4.40 -8.90 -10.03
C GLY A 80 5.72 -8.17 -9.77
N ILE A 81 5.67 -7.02 -9.11
CA ILE A 81 6.87 -6.21 -8.79
C ILE A 81 7.32 -6.35 -7.33
N ALA A 82 6.66 -7.18 -6.51
CA ALA A 82 6.92 -7.28 -5.07
C ALA A 82 8.40 -7.49 -4.72
N PRO A 83 9.18 -8.35 -5.42
CA PRO A 83 10.62 -8.51 -5.14
C PRO A 83 11.42 -7.22 -5.34
N GLN A 84 10.95 -6.32 -6.19
CA GLN A 84 11.62 -5.05 -6.51
C GLN A 84 11.29 -3.98 -5.47
N LEU A 85 10.18 -4.09 -4.72
CA LEU A 85 9.71 -3.07 -3.78
C LEU A 85 10.70 -2.76 -2.64
N ASN A 86 11.61 -3.67 -2.33
CA ASN A 86 12.63 -3.46 -1.30
C ASN A 86 13.63 -2.34 -1.64
N SER A 87 13.87 -2.08 -2.93
CA SER A 87 14.75 -0.99 -3.36
C SER A 87 14.06 0.37 -3.47
N TRP A 88 12.74 0.42 -3.23
CA TRP A 88 11.98 1.66 -3.36
C TRP A 88 12.20 2.58 -2.19
N ARG A 89 12.06 3.88 -2.45
CA ARG A 89 12.11 4.89 -1.41
C ARG A 89 10.80 4.89 -0.62
N TRP A 90 10.85 4.28 0.56
CA TRP A 90 9.75 4.26 1.51
C TRP A 90 9.69 5.56 2.32
N GLN A 91 8.48 6.05 2.56
CA GLN A 91 8.18 7.22 3.36
C GLN A 91 7.29 6.84 4.54
N PRO A 92 7.62 7.26 5.76
CA PRO A 92 6.77 6.99 6.91
C PRO A 92 5.43 7.71 6.78
N ILE A 93 4.36 7.02 7.15
CA ILE A 93 3.02 7.59 7.31
C ILE A 93 2.49 7.16 8.67
N SER A 94 1.98 8.13 9.43
CA SER A 94 1.13 7.80 10.59
C SER A 94 -0.26 7.47 10.06
N LEU A 95 -0.88 6.37 10.50
CA LEU A 95 -2.25 6.01 10.13
C LEU A 95 -3.31 6.49 11.13
N ASP A 96 -2.89 7.14 12.22
CA ASP A 96 -3.81 7.75 13.20
C ASP A 96 -4.45 9.04 12.64
N LYS A 97 -5.64 9.39 13.13
CA LYS A 97 -6.38 10.58 12.69
C LYS A 97 -5.72 11.87 13.15
#